data_AF-A0A382JWY1-F1
#
_entry.id   AF-A0A382JWY1-F1
#
_cell.length_a   1.000
_cell.length_b   1.000
_cell.length_c   1.000
_cell.angle_alpha   90.00
_cell.angle_beta   90.00
_cell.angle_gamma   90.00
#
_symmetry.space_group_name_H-M   'P 1'
#
loop_
_entity.id
_entity.type
_entity.pdbx_description
1 polymer ?
#
loop_
_entity_poly.entity_id
_entity_poly.type
_entity_poly.pdbx_seq_one_letter_code
_entity_poly.pdbx_strand_id
1 'polypeptide(L)'
;GVVLKLIQVKDIGGMDELDQGDQMVELVKRSIIRIFDEENVYEASETSDSDLNDFIENLSFGQLELLGGFFDSVPKLKKEIEFKCNLCESVQTRMLEGLQSFF
;
A
#
# COMPACT_ATOMS: atom_id res chain seq x y z
N GLY A 1 -17.17 -3.18 -8.57
CA GLY A 1 -16.52 -2.14 -7.74
C GLY A 1 -15.73 -2.79 -6.62
N VAL A 2 -14.91 -2.01 -5.92
CA VAL A 2 -14.10 -2.46 -4.78
C VAL A 2 -14.22 -1.46 -3.64
N VAL A 3 -14.30 -1.95 -2.41
CA VAL A 3 -14.18 -1.12 -1.21
C VAL A 3 -12.83 -1.41 -0.56
N LEU A 4 -12.05 -0.35 -0.33
CA LEU A 4 -10.71 -0.42 0.26
C LEU A 4 -10.70 0.17 1.67
N LYS A 5 -9.91 -0.43 2.57
CA LYS A 5 -9.52 0.17 3.85
C LYS A 5 -8.15 0.83 3.72
N LEU A 6 -7.91 1.81 4.59
CA LEU A 6 -6.56 2.29 4.84
C LEU A 6 -5.76 1.20 5.55
N ILE A 7 -4.57 0.91 5.02
CA ILE A 7 -3.61 -0.04 5.58
C ILE A 7 -3.05 0.54 6.90
N GLN A 8 -2.97 -0.29 7.94
CA GLN A 8 -2.31 0.06 9.20
C GLN A 8 -0.88 -0.47 9.21
N VAL A 9 -0.02 0.07 10.08
CA VAL A 9 1.39 -0.38 10.20
C VAL A 9 1.51 -1.89 10.42
N LYS A 10 0.59 -2.49 11.19
CA LYS A 10 0.54 -3.94 11.43
C LYS A 10 0.28 -4.76 10.17
N ASP A 11 -0.39 -4.17 9.17
CA ASP A 11 -0.78 -4.85 7.94
C ASP A 11 0.39 -4.88 6.93
N ILE A 12 1.50 -4.17 7.21
CA ILE A 12 2.69 -4.13 6.33
C ILE A 12 3.74 -5.18 6.73
N GLY A 13 3.57 -5.84 7.89
CA GLY A 13 4.51 -6.85 8.36
C GLY A 13 4.77 -7.95 7.33
N GLY A 14 6.04 -8.29 7.14
CA GLY A 14 6.49 -9.37 6.25
C GLY A 14 6.49 -9.02 4.76
N MET A 15 6.11 -7.80 4.37
CA MET A 15 6.17 -7.38 2.96
C MET A 15 7.60 -7.16 2.46
N ASP A 16 8.53 -6.88 3.38
CA ASP A 16 9.94 -6.62 3.12
C ASP A 16 10.67 -7.83 2.49
N GLU A 17 10.09 -9.03 2.63
CA GLU A 17 10.59 -10.28 2.08
C GLU A 17 10.15 -10.52 0.63
N LEU A 18 9.18 -9.75 0.14
CA LEU A 18 8.65 -9.81 -1.22
C LEU A 18 9.42 -8.88 -2.15
N ASP A 19 9.40 -9.19 -3.45
CA ASP A 19 9.94 -8.27 -4.44
C ASP A 19 9.06 -7.01 -4.58
N GLN A 20 9.59 -5.96 -5.21
CA GLN A 20 8.89 -4.68 -5.31
C GLN A 20 7.54 -4.77 -6.04
N GLY A 21 7.40 -5.69 -7.01
CA GLY A 21 6.15 -5.87 -7.75
C GLY A 21 5.10 -6.57 -6.89
N ASP A 22 5.50 -7.64 -6.23
CA ASP A 22 4.69 -8.44 -5.33
C ASP A 22 4.26 -7.64 -4.09
N GLN A 23 5.11 -6.74 -3.60
CA GLN A 23 4.76 -5.81 -2.51
C GLN A 23 3.55 -4.94 -2.86
N MET A 24 3.47 -4.42 -4.09
CA MET A 24 2.32 -3.61 -4.51
C MET A 24 1.04 -4.42 -4.60
N VAL A 25 1.11 -5.62 -5.19
CA VAL A 25 -0.03 -6.54 -5.28
C VAL A 25 -0.53 -6.93 -3.90
N GLU A 26 0.38 -7.29 -2.99
CA GLU A 26 0.06 -7.65 -1.62
C GLU A 26 -0.55 -6.46 -0.86
N LEU A 27 -0.06 -5.24 -1.07
CA LEU A 27 -0.62 -4.03 -0.46
C LEU A 27 -2.08 -3.81 -0.89
N VAL A 28 -2.34 -3.92 -2.20
CA VAL A 28 -3.68 -3.82 -2.76
C VAL A 28 -4.56 -4.90 -2.13
N LYS A 29 -4.14 -6.15 -2.16
CA LYS A 29 -4.89 -7.28 -1.60
C LYS A 29 -5.27 -7.06 -0.15
N ARG A 30 -4.30 -6.69 0.70
CA ARG A 30 -4.52 -6.43 2.13
C ARG A 30 -5.44 -5.24 2.40
N SER A 31 -5.61 -4.34 1.42
CA SER A 31 -6.51 -3.19 1.52
C SER A 31 -7.94 -3.51 1.11
N ILE A 32 -8.22 -4.63 0.43
CA ILE A 32 -9.58 -4.98 -0.01
C ILE A 32 -10.43 -5.38 1.20
N ILE A 33 -11.58 -4.72 1.35
CA ILE A 33 -12.64 -5.14 2.28
C ILE A 33 -13.61 -6.07 1.55
N ARG A 34 -14.06 -5.66 0.37
CA ARG A 34 -14.98 -6.43 -0.47
C ARG A 34 -14.87 -6.05 -1.94
N ILE A 35 -15.21 -7.00 -2.79
CA ILE A 35 -15.38 -6.85 -4.23
C ILE A 35 -16.86 -7.06 -4.52
N PHE A 36 -17.44 -6.29 -5.44
CA PHE A 36 -18.87 -6.42 -5.76
C PHE A 36 -19.15 -6.13 -7.23
N ASP A 37 -20.20 -6.73 -7.76
CA ASP A 37 -20.75 -6.44 -9.08
C ASP A 37 -22.24 -6.07 -8.95
N GLU A 38 -23.01 -6.18 -10.04
CA GLU A 38 -24.44 -5.84 -10.04
C GLU A 38 -25.28 -6.84 -9.23
N GLU A 39 -24.81 -8.08 -9.08
CA GLU A 39 -25.57 -9.19 -8.51
C GLU A 39 -24.96 -9.70 -7.20
N ASN A 40 -23.64 -9.63 -7.05
CA ASN A 40 -22.90 -10.30 -5.98
C ASN A 40 -21.98 -9.37 -5.20
N VAL A 41 -21.77 -9.72 -3.93
CA VAL A 41 -20.78 -9.10 -3.03
C VAL A 41 -19.92 -10.20 -2.42
N TYR A 42 -18.61 -10.04 -2.54
CA TYR A 42 -17.59 -10.96 -2.05
C TYR A 42 -16.78 -10.26 -0.95
N GLU A 43 -16.96 -10.66 0.30
CA GLU A 43 -16.16 -10.15 1.41
C GLU A 43 -14.76 -10.77 1.35
N ALA A 44 -13.72 -9.94 1.46
CA ALA A 44 -12.33 -10.41 1.35
C ALA A 44 -11.96 -11.40 2.46
N SER A 45 -12.60 -11.31 3.63
CA SER A 45 -12.42 -12.25 4.75
C SER A 45 -12.96 -13.66 4.48
N GLU A 46 -13.84 -13.80 3.50
CA GLU A 46 -14.50 -15.06 3.13
C GLU A 46 -14.08 -15.54 1.74
N THR A 47 -13.29 -14.75 1.04
CA THR A 47 -12.75 -15.03 -0.30
C THR A 47 -11.36 -15.66 -0.16
N SER A 48 -11.03 -16.64 -1.00
CA SER A 48 -9.71 -17.27 -0.93
C SER A 48 -8.61 -16.31 -1.39
N ASP A 49 -7.38 -16.50 -0.89
CA ASP A 49 -6.25 -15.65 -1.29
C ASP A 49 -5.96 -15.75 -2.80
N SER A 50 -6.10 -16.95 -3.38
CA SER A 50 -5.95 -17.16 -4.83
C SER A 50 -6.98 -16.37 -5.63
N ASP A 51 -8.25 -16.36 -5.20
CA ASP A 51 -9.29 -15.62 -5.94
C ASP A 51 -9.05 -14.10 -5.87
N LEU A 52 -8.51 -13.60 -4.75
CA LEU A 52 -8.12 -12.19 -4.62
C LEU A 52 -6.91 -11.85 -5.50
N ASN A 53 -5.93 -12.74 -5.61
CA ASN A 53 -4.79 -12.55 -6.52
C ASN A 53 -5.27 -12.54 -7.98
N ASP A 54 -6.09 -13.51 -8.38
CA ASP A 54 -6.69 -13.58 -9.71
C ASP A 54 -7.50 -12.31 -10.02
N PHE A 55 -8.25 -11.79 -9.05
CA PHE A 55 -8.98 -10.53 -9.21
C PHE A 55 -8.04 -9.36 -9.52
N ILE A 56 -6.92 -9.22 -8.79
CA ILE A 56 -5.96 -8.12 -8.96
C ILE A 56 -5.24 -8.24 -10.32
N GLU A 57 -4.82 -9.45 -10.70
CA GLU A 57 -4.14 -9.71 -11.98
C GLU A 57 -5.05 -9.44 -13.19
N ASN A 58 -6.37 -9.60 -13.03
CA ASN A 58 -7.35 -9.32 -14.07
C ASN A 58 -7.80 -7.84 -14.14
N LEU A 59 -7.24 -6.96 -13.30
CA LEU A 59 -7.55 -5.53 -13.38
C LEU A 59 -6.97 -4.92 -14.67
N SER A 60 -7.81 -4.15 -15.35
CA SER A 60 -7.35 -3.32 -16.46
C SER A 60 -6.42 -2.21 -15.98
N PHE A 61 -5.59 -1.70 -16.89
CA PHE A 61 -4.68 -0.59 -16.62
C PHE A 61 -5.40 0.63 -16.01
N GLY A 62 -6.58 1.01 -16.53
CA GLY A 62 -7.34 2.14 -15.98
C GLY A 62 -7.87 1.89 -14.56
N GLN A 63 -8.15 0.64 -14.19
CA GLN A 63 -8.53 0.30 -12.81
C GLN A 63 -7.31 0.34 -11.89
N LEU A 64 -6.15 -0.10 -12.36
CA LEU A 64 -4.89 0.03 -11.63
C LEU A 64 -4.52 1.51 -11.39
N GLU A 65 -4.76 2.40 -12.37
CA GLU A 65 -4.59 3.85 -12.17
C GLU A 65 -5.50 4.41 -11.09
N LEU A 66 -6.77 3.97 -11.03
CA LEU A 66 -7.69 4.38 -9.96
C LEU A 66 -7.22 3.93 -8.58
N LEU A 67 -6.68 2.70 -8.48
CA LEU A 67 -6.06 2.21 -7.26
C LEU A 67 -4.82 3.03 -6.88
N GLY A 68 -3.96 3.35 -7.84
CA GLY A 68 -2.82 4.24 -7.63
C GLY A 68 -3.23 5.60 -7.07
N GLY A 69 -4.25 6.22 -7.67
CA GLY A 69 -4.82 7.49 -7.20
C GLY A 69 -5.39 7.41 -5.78
N PHE A 70 -5.99 6.28 -5.39
CA PHE A 70 -6.39 6.05 -4.01
C PHE A 70 -5.18 6.08 -3.07
N PHE A 71 -4.13 5.31 -3.35
CA PHE A 71 -2.93 5.27 -2.49
C PHE A 71 -2.18 6.61 -2.43
N ASP A 72 -2.18 7.40 -3.50
CA ASP A 72 -1.62 8.75 -3.50
C ASP A 72 -2.41 9.73 -2.63
N SER A 73 -3.72 9.52 -2.51
CA SER A 73 -4.61 10.34 -1.66
C SER A 73 -4.54 9.99 -0.17
N VAL A 74 -3.98 8.83 0.18
CA VAL A 74 -3.86 8.38 1.58
C VAL A 74 -2.89 9.30 2.35
N PRO A 75 -3.21 9.67 3.61
CA PRO A 75 -2.30 10.47 4.43
C PRO A 75 -0.95 9.76 4.64
N LYS A 76 0.13 10.46 4.32
CA LYS A 76 1.50 9.99 4.52
C LYS A 76 2.01 10.38 5.91
N LEU A 77 2.58 9.43 6.64
CA LEU A 77 3.28 9.72 7.89
C LEU A 77 4.63 10.35 7.55
N LYS A 78 4.81 11.63 7.86
CA LYS A 78 6.05 12.38 7.58
C LYS A 78 6.58 13.05 8.85
N LYS A 79 7.88 12.93 9.10
CA LYS A 79 8.56 13.62 10.19
C LYS A 79 9.81 14.32 9.65
N GLU A 80 9.83 15.64 9.76
CA GLU A 80 11.04 16.40 9.51
C GLU A 80 11.99 16.26 10.71
N ILE A 81 13.24 15.88 10.42
CA ILE A 81 14.32 15.81 11.39
C ILE A 81 15.42 16.80 11.01
N GLU A 82 15.90 17.53 12.00
CA GLU A 82 17.09 18.35 11.89
C GLU A 82 18.19 17.69 12.72
N PHE A 83 19.33 17.41 12.11
CA PHE A 83 20.46 16.77 12.79
C PHE A 83 21.79 17.34 12.31
N LYS A 84 22.79 17.32 13.19
CA LYS A 84 24.17 17.68 12.82
C LYS A 84 24.86 16.47 12.22
N CYS A 85 25.38 16.59 11.01
CA CYS A 85 26.14 15.53 10.38
C CYS A 85 27.48 15.32 11.10
N ASN A 86 27.75 14.10 11.56
CA ASN A 86 28.99 13.80 12.29
C ASN A 86 30.24 13.74 11.38
N LEU A 87 30.06 13.73 10.05
CA LEU A 87 31.14 13.63 9.06
C LEU A 87 31.55 15.00 8.48
N CYS A 88 30.58 15.88 8.22
CA CYS A 88 30.83 17.18 7.61
C CYS A 88 30.41 18.37 8.49
N GLU A 89 29.95 18.10 9.72
CA GLU A 89 29.59 19.07 10.77
C GLU A 89 28.49 20.07 10.42
N SER A 90 27.87 19.95 9.25
CA SER A 90 26.74 20.79 8.84
C SER A 90 25.42 20.32 9.46
N VAL A 91 24.55 21.28 9.75
CA VAL A 91 23.15 21.01 10.10
C VAL A 91 22.42 20.58 8.83
N GLN A 92 21.79 19.41 8.88
CA GLN A 92 20.99 18.86 7.80
C GLN A 92 19.55 18.68 8.23
N THR A 93 18.65 19.05 7.34
CA THR A 93 17.22 18.79 7.47
C THR A 93 16.86 17.66 6.53
N ARG A 94 16.20 16.62 7.04
CA ARG A 94 15.69 15.50 6.23
C ARG A 94 14.23 15.21 6.58
N MET A 95 13.46 14.90 5.54
CA MET A 95 12.11 14.40 5.70
C MET A 95 12.16 12.88 5.78
N LEU A 96 11.67 12.32 6.89
CA LEU A 96 11.45 10.89 7.04
C LEU A 96 9.99 10.59 6.71
N GLU A 97 9.74 9.70 5.74
CA GLU A 97 8.40 9.24 5.37
C GLU A 97 8.22 7.76 5.73
N GLY A 98 7.14 7.42 6.45
CA GLY A 98 6.88 6.09 7.02
C GLY A 98 6.92 4.91 6.05
N LEU A 99 6.44 5.08 4.83
CA LEU A 99 6.32 4.02 3.83
C LEU A 99 7.38 4.11 2.72
N GLN A 100 8.05 5.25 2.58
CA GLN A 100 9.00 5.50 1.49
C GLN A 100 10.43 5.74 1.98
N SER A 101 10.63 5.89 3.30
CA SER A 101 11.95 6.12 3.92
C SER A 101 12.40 4.99 4.85
N PHE A 102 11.58 3.95 5.04
CA PHE A 102 11.94 2.76 5.81
C PHE A 102 12.35 1.58 4.91
N PHE A 103 12.24 1.74 3.59
CA PHE A 103 12.66 0.80 2.55
C PHE A 103 13.72 1.44 1.65
#